data_AF-A0A1E7EK29-F1
#
_entry.id   AF-A0A1E7EK29-F1
#
_cell.length_a   1.000
_cell.length_b   1.000
_cell.length_c   1.000
_cell.angle_alpha   90.00
_cell.angle_beta   90.00
_cell.angle_gamma   90.00
#
_symmetry.space_group_name_H-M   'P 1'
#
loop_
_entity.id
_entity.type
_entity.pdbx_description
1 polymer ?
#
loop_
_entity_poly.entity_id
_entity_poly.type
_entity_poly.pdbx_seq_one_letter_code
_entity_poly.pdbx_strand_id
1 'polypeptide(L)'
;MSRRSSRRVAASTTTASLPPNIERGLASFQNGVHENDNDNNTTKLLLVSALSDCIRMNDLSIEAFLTRFFDKSILSKYCINILATNYKVSGKGNEAILAARIGKFWSKPDFELKE
;
A
#
# COMPACT_ATOMS: atom_id res chain seq x y z
N MET A 1 -27.55 -26.29 -38.88
CA MET A 1 -27.76 -25.49 -37.65
C MET A 1 -26.58 -25.74 -36.71
N SER A 2 -25.59 -24.85 -36.69
CA SER A 2 -24.33 -25.05 -35.96
C SER A 2 -24.42 -24.47 -34.55
N ARG A 3 -24.19 -25.33 -33.54
CA ARG A 3 -24.26 -25.00 -32.12
C ARG A 3 -23.07 -24.11 -31.74
N ARG A 4 -23.33 -22.80 -31.63
CA ARG A 4 -22.39 -21.80 -31.11
C ARG A 4 -22.17 -22.09 -29.62
N SER A 5 -21.13 -22.86 -29.34
CA SER A 5 -20.66 -23.16 -27.98
C SER A 5 -20.18 -21.85 -27.35
N SER A 6 -21.06 -21.22 -26.57
CA SER A 6 -20.78 -20.06 -25.74
C SER A 6 -19.91 -20.53 -24.58
N ARG A 7 -18.60 -20.56 -24.81
CA ARG A 7 -17.62 -20.68 -23.72
C ARG A 7 -17.62 -19.32 -23.01
N ARG A 8 -18.58 -19.11 -22.10
CA ARG A 8 -18.49 -18.06 -21.09
C ARG A 8 -17.24 -18.36 -20.27
N VAL A 9 -16.15 -17.69 -20.62
CA VAL A 9 -14.98 -17.58 -19.75
C VAL A 9 -15.50 -16.83 -18.53
N ALA A 10 -15.77 -17.55 -17.45
CA ALA A 10 -15.91 -16.91 -16.15
C ALA A 10 -14.61 -16.13 -15.94
N ALA A 11 -14.72 -14.80 -15.81
CA ALA A 11 -13.62 -13.99 -15.35
C ALA A 11 -13.26 -14.52 -13.97
N SER A 12 -12.23 -15.35 -13.92
CA SER A 12 -11.60 -15.72 -12.67
C SER A 12 -11.02 -14.43 -12.14
N THR A 13 -11.78 -13.72 -11.30
CA THR A 13 -11.28 -12.63 -10.47
C THR A 13 -10.39 -13.25 -9.39
N THR A 14 -9.36 -13.96 -9.82
CA THR A 14 -8.20 -14.25 -9.00
C THR A 14 -7.48 -12.92 -8.92
N THR A 15 -7.97 -12.06 -8.02
CA THR A 15 -7.24 -10.89 -7.58
C THR A 15 -5.88 -11.42 -7.16
N ALA A 16 -4.84 -11.14 -7.93
CA ALA A 16 -3.48 -11.40 -7.50
C ALA A 16 -3.31 -10.63 -6.19
N SER A 17 -3.36 -11.34 -5.06
CA SER A 17 -3.27 -10.73 -3.75
C SER A 17 -1.94 -10.00 -3.68
N LEU A 18 -1.94 -8.75 -3.20
CA LEU A 18 -0.66 -8.11 -2.95
C LEU A 18 0.06 -8.92 -1.87
N PRO A 19 1.40 -8.95 -1.86
CA PRO A 19 2.12 -9.51 -0.73
C PRO A 19 1.57 -8.95 0.59
N PRO A 20 1.29 -9.79 1.60
CA PRO A 20 0.60 -9.39 2.82
C PRO A 20 1.32 -8.27 3.58
N ASN A 21 2.63 -8.14 3.37
CA ASN A 21 3.47 -7.12 4.00
C ASN A 21 3.24 -5.73 3.41
N ILE A 22 2.87 -5.67 2.13
CA ILE A 22 2.48 -4.44 1.44
C ILE A 22 1.08 -4.01 1.91
N GLU A 23 0.17 -4.97 2.06
CA GLU A 23 -1.17 -4.70 2.60
C GLU A 23 -1.10 -4.18 4.05
N ARG A 24 -0.24 -4.79 4.90
CA ARG A 24 0.07 -4.29 6.25
C ARG A 24 0.71 -2.90 6.23
N GLY A 25 1.62 -2.65 5.29
CA GLY A 25 2.25 -1.36 5.09
C GLY A 25 1.24 -0.27 4.70
N LEU A 26 0.31 -0.56 3.80
CA LEU A 26 -0.76 0.36 3.42
C LEU A 26 -1.70 0.67 4.59
N ALA A 27 -2.07 -0.34 5.37
CA ALA A 27 -2.92 -0.16 6.55
C ALA A 27 -2.25 0.74 7.60
N SER A 28 -0.96 0.58 7.84
CA SER A 28 -0.22 1.42 8.80
C SER A 28 0.10 2.81 8.28
N PHE A 29 0.26 2.94 6.97
CA PHE A 29 0.43 4.23 6.31
C PHE A 29 -0.75 5.15 6.60
N GLN A 30 -1.96 4.60 6.62
CA GLN A 30 -3.15 5.36 6.99
C GLN A 30 -3.14 5.80 8.46
N ASN A 31 -2.77 4.91 9.39
CA ASN A 31 -2.74 5.22 10.83
C ASN A 31 -1.64 6.25 11.17
N GLY A 32 -0.49 6.23 10.50
CA GLY A 32 0.61 7.18 10.75
C GLY A 32 0.41 8.59 10.20
N VAL A 33 -0.58 8.78 9.31
CA VAL A 33 -0.85 10.06 8.63
C VAL A 33 -2.00 10.83 9.26
N HIS A 34 -2.97 10.14 9.87
CA HIS A 34 -4.10 10.73 10.56
C HIS A 34 -4.06 10.39 12.06
N GLU A 35 -3.69 11.35 12.91
CA GLU A 35 -3.91 11.29 14.38
C GLU A 35 -5.40 11.43 14.76
N ASN A 36 -6.33 11.18 13.83
CA ASN A 36 -7.75 11.28 14.09
C ASN A 36 -8.30 9.92 14.49
N ASP A 37 -8.36 9.73 15.81
CA ASP A 37 -9.15 8.72 16.50
C ASP A 37 -10.65 8.94 16.26
N ASN A 38 -11.15 8.55 15.08
CA ASN A 38 -12.57 8.21 14.95
C ASN A 38 -12.87 7.35 13.73
N ASP A 39 -12.98 6.05 14.00
CA ASP A 39 -14.12 5.21 13.65
C ASP A 39 -14.66 5.33 12.23
N ASN A 40 -14.09 4.50 11.36
CA ASN A 40 -14.86 3.64 10.46
C ASN A 40 -13.89 2.59 9.90
N ASN A 41 -13.71 1.46 10.61
CA ASN A 41 -12.87 0.36 10.11
C ASN A 41 -13.26 -0.06 8.69
N THR A 42 -14.53 0.09 8.32
CA THR A 42 -15.03 -0.12 6.95
C THR A 42 -14.44 0.86 5.94
N THR A 43 -14.32 2.16 6.25
CA THR A 43 -13.70 3.12 5.31
C THR A 43 -12.19 2.93 5.22
N LYS A 44 -11.54 2.51 6.31
CA LYS A 44 -10.12 2.11 6.30
C LYS A 44 -9.88 0.92 5.36
N LEU A 45 -10.69 -0.13 5.49
CA LEU A 45 -10.63 -1.30 4.61
C LEU A 45 -10.92 -0.94 3.14
N LEU A 46 -11.90 -0.07 2.88
CA LEU A 46 -12.23 0.41 1.54
C LEU A 46 -11.11 1.26 0.93
N LEU A 47 -10.42 2.07 1.73
CA LEU A 47 -9.27 2.85 1.26
C LEU A 47 -8.08 1.95 0.97
N VAL A 48 -7.75 1.01 1.85
CA VAL A 48 -6.69 0.03 1.61
C VAL A 48 -7.00 -0.81 0.36
N SER A 49 -8.25 -1.24 0.17
CA SER A 49 -8.65 -1.96 -1.03
C SER A 49 -8.54 -1.09 -2.29
N ALA A 50 -9.02 0.16 -2.25
CA ALA A 50 -8.90 1.08 -3.36
C ALA A 50 -7.43 1.39 -3.73
N LEU A 51 -6.56 1.60 -2.74
CA LEU A 51 -5.13 1.81 -2.96
C LEU A 51 -4.46 0.54 -3.54
N SER A 52 -4.84 -0.64 -3.06
CA SER A 52 -4.37 -1.92 -3.61
C SER A 52 -4.78 -2.09 -5.07
N ASP A 53 -6.00 -1.69 -5.41
CA ASP A 53 -6.52 -1.76 -6.78
C ASP A 53 -5.85 -0.72 -7.69
N CYS A 54 -5.52 0.47 -7.19
CA CYS A 54 -4.75 1.46 -7.94
C CYS A 54 -3.33 0.98 -8.28
N ILE A 55 -2.67 0.26 -7.37
CA ILE A 55 -1.36 -0.36 -7.64
C ILE A 55 -1.51 -1.43 -8.74
N ARG A 56 -2.53 -2.29 -8.64
CA ARG A 56 -2.80 -3.38 -9.59
C ARG A 56 -3.17 -2.89 -10.98
N MET A 57 -4.11 -1.96 -11.10
CA MET A 57 -4.65 -1.50 -12.39
C MET A 57 -3.59 -0.79 -13.25
N ASN A 58 -2.54 -0.27 -12.62
CA ASN A 58 -1.49 0.48 -13.32
C ASN A 58 -0.16 -0.27 -13.36
N ASP A 59 -0.08 -1.52 -12.86
CA ASP A 59 1.16 -2.30 -12.69
C ASP A 59 2.31 -1.45 -12.10
N LEU A 60 1.97 -0.57 -11.15
CA LEU A 60 2.95 0.36 -10.57
C LEU A 60 3.78 -0.35 -9.50
N SER A 61 5.09 -0.06 -9.49
CA SER A 61 5.88 -0.37 -8.29
C SER A 61 5.38 0.45 -7.12
N ILE A 62 5.52 -0.08 -5.90
CA ILE A 62 5.13 0.64 -4.67
C ILE A 62 5.83 2.00 -4.59
N GLU A 63 7.08 2.08 -5.04
CA GLU A 63 7.86 3.33 -5.05
C GLU A 63 7.26 4.35 -6.03
N ALA A 64 6.88 3.91 -7.23
CA ALA A 64 6.22 4.75 -8.24
C ALA A 64 4.82 5.18 -7.78
N PHE A 65 4.10 4.30 -7.11
CA PHE A 65 2.81 4.61 -6.51
C PHE A 65 2.98 5.67 -5.40
N LEU A 66 3.90 5.45 -4.46
CA LEU A 66 4.12 6.34 -3.34
C LEU A 66 4.57 7.73 -3.79
N THR A 67 5.46 7.82 -4.78
CA THR A 67 5.92 9.11 -5.32
C THR A 67 4.85 9.85 -6.11
N ARG A 68 3.91 9.15 -6.75
CA ARG A 68 2.90 9.76 -7.62
C ARG A 68 1.66 10.22 -6.87
N PHE A 69 1.31 9.54 -5.78
CA PHE A 69 0.09 9.80 -5.03
C PHE A 69 0.31 10.47 -3.67
N PHE A 70 1.54 10.50 -3.15
CA PHE A 70 1.82 11.09 -1.84
C PHE A 70 2.97 12.10 -1.88
N ASP A 71 2.73 13.23 -1.22
CA ASP A 71 3.73 14.26 -1.06
C ASP A 71 4.83 13.85 -0.08
N LYS A 72 5.99 14.50 -0.22
CA LYS A 72 7.14 14.33 0.69
C LYS A 72 6.78 14.50 2.16
N SER A 73 5.86 15.41 2.49
CA SER A 73 5.43 15.65 3.88
C SER A 73 4.81 14.40 4.50
N ILE A 74 3.95 13.69 3.75
CA ILE A 74 3.26 12.47 4.17
C ILE A 74 4.26 11.32 4.27
N LEU A 75 5.10 11.14 3.23
CA LEU A 75 6.12 10.09 3.23
C LEU A 75 7.14 10.27 4.37
N SER A 76 7.53 11.52 4.65
CA SER A 76 8.44 11.85 5.74
C SER A 76 7.79 11.59 7.11
N LYS A 77 6.53 11.97 7.29
CA LYS A 77 5.78 11.68 8.53
C LYS A 77 5.69 10.19 8.77
N TYR A 78 5.35 9.40 7.75
CA TYR A 78 5.30 7.95 7.88
C TYR A 78 6.67 7.35 8.24
N CYS A 79 7.75 7.83 7.62
CA CYS A 79 9.10 7.40 7.96
C CYS A 79 9.48 7.69 9.42
N ILE A 80 9.05 8.82 9.97
CA ILE A 80 9.40 9.24 11.34
C ILE A 80 8.47 8.60 12.37
N ASN A 81 7.17 8.62 12.15
CA ASN A 81 6.18 8.22 13.15
C ASN A 81 6.00 6.69 13.22
N ILE A 82 6.11 6.00 12.08
CA ILE A 82 5.85 4.56 12.00
C ILE A 82 7.16 3.77 11.85
N LEU A 83 7.99 4.13 10.86
CA LEU A 83 9.21 3.35 10.59
C LEU A 83 10.33 3.64 11.58
N ALA A 84 10.48 4.86 12.10
CA ALA A 84 11.57 5.17 13.02
C ALA A 84 11.40 4.49 14.38
N THR A 85 10.16 4.21 14.79
CA THR A 85 9.81 3.46 16.00
C THR A 85 10.40 2.05 15.99
N ASN A 86 10.44 1.40 14.82
CA ASN A 86 10.84 0.00 14.70
C ASN A 86 12.23 -0.20 14.05
N TYR A 87 12.63 0.67 13.12
CA TYR A 87 13.78 0.42 12.24
C TYR A 87 14.81 1.56 12.16
N LYS A 88 14.74 2.54 13.08
CA LYS A 88 15.67 3.70 13.15
C LYS A 88 15.85 4.41 11.80
N VAL A 89 14.72 4.75 11.18
CA VAL A 89 14.64 5.36 9.85
C VAL A 89 14.61 6.89 9.95
N SER A 90 15.30 7.58 9.04
CA SER A 90 15.21 9.05 8.91
C SER A 90 14.06 9.46 7.98
N GLY A 91 13.40 10.58 8.24
CA GLY A 91 12.47 11.23 7.30
C GLY A 91 13.15 12.15 6.27
N LYS A 92 14.48 12.13 6.18
CA LYS A 92 15.23 12.97 5.24
C LYS A 92 15.29 12.35 3.83
N GLY A 93 15.05 13.18 2.81
CA GLY A 93 15.10 12.81 1.39
C GLY A 93 14.18 13.66 0.51
N ASN A 94 14.24 13.43 -0.81
CA ASN A 94 13.15 13.79 -1.73
C ASN A 94 12.07 12.69 -1.71
N GLU A 95 10.95 12.91 -2.40
CA GLU A 95 9.81 12.00 -2.50
C GLU A 95 10.26 10.60 -2.93
N ALA A 96 11.08 10.52 -3.97
CA ALA A 96 11.61 9.26 -4.50
C ALA A 96 12.45 8.47 -3.48
N ILE A 97 13.33 9.16 -2.75
CA ILE A 97 14.15 8.53 -1.72
C ILE A 97 13.29 8.01 -0.57
N LEU A 98 12.26 8.75 -0.16
CA LEU A 98 11.36 8.32 0.91
C LEU A 98 10.47 7.15 0.47
N ALA A 99 9.91 7.22 -0.73
CA ALA A 99 9.11 6.15 -1.33
C ALA A 99 9.91 4.85 -1.51
N ALA A 100 11.14 4.92 -2.04
CA ALA A 100 12.02 3.77 -2.18
C ALA A 100 12.39 3.16 -0.83
N ARG A 101 12.60 4.01 0.18
CA ARG A 101 12.86 3.55 1.54
C ARG A 101 11.67 2.76 2.10
N ILE A 102 10.47 3.31 1.99
CA ILE A 102 9.23 2.65 2.44
C ILE A 102 9.01 1.34 1.69
N GLY A 103 9.09 1.37 0.36
CA GLY A 103 8.95 0.20 -0.50
C GLY A 103 9.90 -0.92 -0.10
N LYS A 104 11.19 -0.59 0.13
CA LYS A 104 12.19 -1.56 0.59
C LYS A 104 11.84 -2.22 1.93
N PHE A 105 11.17 -1.51 2.85
CA PHE A 105 10.71 -2.11 4.11
C PHE A 105 9.48 -2.98 3.91
N TRP A 106 8.50 -2.53 3.11
CA TRP A 106 7.29 -3.32 2.80
C TRP A 106 7.60 -4.59 2.01
N SER A 107 8.67 -4.60 1.21
CA SER A 107 9.13 -5.79 0.49
C SER A 107 9.80 -6.83 1.39
N LYS A 108 10.11 -6.54 2.65
CA LYS A 108 10.73 -7.52 3.55
C LYS A 108 9.68 -8.52 4.07
N PRO A 109 10.00 -9.82 4.13
CA PRO A 109 9.13 -10.84 4.72
C PRO A 109 8.86 -10.57 6.21
N ASP A 110 9.88 -10.10 6.95
CA ASP A 110 9.84 -9.82 8.40
C ASP A 110 9.32 -8.42 8.74
N PHE A 111 8.52 -7.83 7.84
CA PHE A 111 7.93 -6.53 8.12
C PHE A 111 6.82 -6.68 9.15
N GLU A 112 7.13 -6.29 10.38
CA GLU A 112 6.21 -6.28 11.50
C GLU A 112 6.16 -4.88 12.09
N LEU A 113 4.94 -4.42 12.32
CA LEU A 113 4.66 -3.19 13.03
C LEU A 113 4.24 -3.62 14.42
N LYS A 114 5.03 -3.29 15.43
CA LYS A 114 4.58 -3.42 16.82
C LYS A 114 3.50 -2.36 17.04
N GLU A 115 2.28 -2.83 17.32
CA GLU A 115 1.17 -2.02 17.84
C GLU A 115 1.53 -1.38 19.17
#